data_AF-A0A6S7KK91-F1
#
_entry.id   AF-A0A6S7KK91-F1
#
_cell.length_a   1.000
_cell.length_b   1.000
_cell.length_c   1.000
_cell.angle_alpha   90.00
_cell.angle_beta   90.00
_cell.angle_gamma   90.00
#
_symmetry.space_group_name_H-M   'P 1'
#
loop_
_entity.id
_entity.type
_entity.pdbx_description
1 polymer ?
#
loop_
_entity_poly.entity_id
_entity_poly.type
_entity_poly.pdbx_seq_one_letter_code
_entity_poly.pdbx_strand_id
1 'polypeptide(L)'
;MAEELQVEMQTTVCQAPEETLQAMAKDFELDISEQRKSTIVCMIFNHIDKELMDKNEEQRMLFLTEFRSRYFKSTEPKEKDVLESVPPVKQNAGQSQSTLQGMLESTSVFRRQFKIVGQIGQPNEKDKLSFTSLTRQIDTGVKQGYTEQEIVDGVIRAINGGMVLRTYVETYKDLSLERLRKILRNHYDVKSATELYQSLASICQGSKETPQEFLMRALDLRQKILFSSTQDQ
;
A
#
# COMPACT_ATOMS: atom_id res chain seq x y z
N MET A 1 1.52 4.86 -26.71
CA MET A 1 2.62 5.87 -26.75
C MET A 1 2.48 6.94 -25.66
N ALA A 2 1.26 7.39 -25.34
CA ALA A 2 1.05 8.37 -24.25
C ALA A 2 1.46 7.85 -22.87
N GLU A 3 1.24 6.56 -22.58
CA GLU A 3 1.62 5.93 -21.31
C GLU A 3 3.15 5.87 -21.11
N GLU A 4 3.91 5.59 -22.17
CA GLU A 4 5.38 5.53 -22.14
C GLU A 4 5.98 6.92 -21.85
N LEU A 5 5.41 7.97 -22.47
CA LEU A 5 5.80 9.35 -22.23
C LEU A 5 5.43 9.82 -20.81
N GLN A 6 4.31 9.35 -20.27
CA GLN A 6 3.90 9.63 -18.89
C GLN A 6 4.90 9.03 -17.88
N VAL A 7 5.38 7.81 -18.12
CA VAL A 7 6.41 7.15 -17.29
C VAL A 7 7.76 7.89 -17.35
N GLU A 8 8.18 8.28 -18.55
CA GLU A 8 9.41 9.05 -18.75
C GLU A 8 9.35 10.39 -18.01
N MET A 9 8.20 11.07 -18.07
CA MET A 9 7.95 12.34 -17.37
C MET A 9 7.92 12.16 -15.85
N GLN A 10 7.27 11.12 -15.32
CA GLN A 10 7.26 10.84 -13.87
C GLN A 10 8.67 10.57 -13.35
N THR A 11 9.47 9.86 -14.13
CA THR A 11 10.88 9.60 -13.80
C THR A 11 11.70 10.88 -13.78
N THR A 12 11.50 11.77 -14.76
CA THR A 12 12.23 13.06 -14.85
C THR A 12 11.81 14.05 -13.75
N VAL A 13 10.53 14.12 -13.38
CA VAL A 13 10.05 14.97 -12.27
C VAL A 13 10.61 14.50 -10.92
N CYS A 14 10.70 13.19 -10.68
CA CYS A 14 11.35 12.66 -9.47
C CYS A 14 12.83 13.06 -9.39
N GLN A 15 13.52 13.12 -10.53
CA GLN A 15 14.94 13.47 -10.63
C GLN A 15 15.19 14.98 -10.75
N ALA A 16 14.14 15.81 -10.83
CA ALA A 16 14.27 17.24 -11.02
C ALA A 16 14.95 17.94 -9.83
N PRO A 17 15.72 19.01 -10.09
CA PRO A 17 16.27 19.85 -9.04
C PRO A 17 15.15 20.63 -8.34
N GLU A 18 15.40 21.03 -7.09
CA GLU A 18 14.41 21.68 -6.24
C GLU A 18 13.89 23.00 -6.84
N GLU A 19 14.74 23.72 -7.57
CA GLU A 19 14.38 24.93 -8.32
C GLU A 19 13.29 24.67 -9.37
N THR A 20 13.37 23.55 -10.10
CA THR A 20 12.39 23.16 -11.10
C THR A 20 11.08 22.72 -10.46
N LEU A 21 11.13 22.02 -9.32
CA LEU A 21 9.94 21.62 -8.57
C LEU A 21 9.22 22.82 -7.95
N GLN A 22 9.97 23.81 -7.46
CA GLN A 22 9.40 25.07 -6.97
C GLN A 22 8.75 25.88 -8.10
N ALA A 23 9.37 25.90 -9.29
CA ALA A 23 8.77 26.52 -10.47
C ALA A 23 7.45 25.84 -10.90
N MET A 24 7.43 24.50 -10.96
CA MET A 24 6.20 23.74 -11.25
C MET A 24 5.11 24.02 -10.22
N ALA A 25 5.45 23.97 -8.94
CA ALA A 25 4.46 24.16 -7.90
C ALA A 25 3.94 25.61 -7.82
N LYS A 26 4.77 26.60 -8.20
CA LYS A 26 4.33 27.99 -8.39
C LYS A 26 3.37 28.13 -9.58
N ASP A 27 3.67 27.48 -10.70
CA ASP A 27 2.82 27.51 -11.90
C ASP A 27 1.49 26.77 -11.69
N PHE A 28 1.46 25.79 -10.78
CA PHE A 28 0.25 25.06 -10.39
C PHE A 28 -0.49 25.67 -9.19
N GLU A 29 -0.06 26.85 -8.71
CA GLU A 29 -0.64 27.51 -7.53
C GLU A 29 -0.70 26.61 -6.28
N LEU A 30 0.25 25.68 -6.16
CA LEU A 30 0.33 24.74 -5.04
C LEU A 30 1.02 25.41 -3.84
N ASP A 31 0.45 25.27 -2.65
CA ASP A 31 1.09 25.75 -1.41
C ASP A 31 2.22 24.80 -1.01
N ILE A 32 3.46 25.28 -1.22
CA ILE A 32 4.71 24.53 -1.05
C ILE A 32 5.34 24.78 0.34
N SER A 33 4.73 25.65 1.15
CA SER A 33 5.28 26.12 2.43
C SER A 33 5.71 24.96 3.33
N GLU A 34 7.02 24.87 3.61
CA GLU A 34 7.67 23.88 4.50
C GLU A 34 7.44 22.40 4.16
N GLN A 35 7.12 22.09 2.91
CA GLN A 35 6.91 20.70 2.52
C GLN A 35 8.20 20.00 2.10
N ARG A 36 8.38 18.76 2.57
CA ARG A 36 9.48 17.90 2.10
C ARG A 36 9.39 17.74 0.58
N LYS A 37 10.55 17.68 -0.11
CA LYS A 37 10.65 17.45 -1.57
C LYS A 37 9.69 16.34 -2.07
N SER A 38 9.53 15.27 -1.29
CA SER A 38 8.60 14.17 -1.59
C SER A 38 7.13 14.59 -1.66
N THR A 39 6.69 15.48 -0.77
CA THR A 39 5.30 15.94 -0.73
C THR A 39 5.02 16.90 -1.89
N ILE A 40 5.98 17.76 -2.22
CA ILE A 40 5.91 18.68 -3.38
C ILE A 40 5.76 17.87 -4.67
N VAL A 41 6.61 16.85 -4.85
CA VAL A 41 6.55 15.92 -5.99
C VAL A 41 5.18 15.22 -6.05
N CYS A 42 4.65 14.75 -4.92
CA CYS A 42 3.33 14.12 -4.88
C CYS A 42 2.19 15.09 -5.26
N MET A 43 2.25 16.33 -4.81
CA MET A 43 1.23 17.35 -5.14
C MET A 43 1.26 17.69 -6.63
N ILE A 44 2.46 17.85 -7.20
CA ILE A 44 2.66 18.08 -8.64
C ILE A 44 2.07 16.92 -9.46
N PHE A 45 2.37 15.68 -9.09
CA PHE A 45 1.84 14.53 -9.83
C PHE A 45 0.33 14.41 -9.71
N ASN A 46 -0.25 14.56 -8.52
CA ASN A 46 -1.71 14.51 -8.34
C ASN A 46 -2.43 15.58 -9.18
N HIS A 47 -1.82 16.77 -9.32
CA HIS A 47 -2.35 17.81 -10.19
C HIS A 47 -2.28 17.42 -11.66
N ILE A 48 -1.13 16.92 -12.13
CA ILE A 48 -0.94 16.44 -13.51
C ILE A 48 -1.92 15.30 -13.83
N ASP A 49 -2.11 14.37 -12.90
CA ASP A 49 -3.00 13.23 -13.09
C ASP A 49 -4.45 13.67 -13.20
N LYS A 50 -4.89 14.57 -12.33
CA LYS A 50 -6.22 15.17 -12.39
C LYS A 50 -6.46 15.87 -13.74
N GLU A 51 -5.46 16.58 -14.25
CA GLU A 51 -5.49 17.21 -15.58
C GLU A 51 -5.53 16.19 -16.73
N LEU A 52 -5.10 14.95 -16.51
CA LEU A 52 -5.07 13.89 -17.52
C LEU A 52 -6.29 12.95 -17.47
N MET A 53 -7.05 12.91 -16.37
CA MET A 53 -8.18 11.97 -16.18
C MET A 53 -9.29 12.12 -17.22
N ASP A 54 -9.57 13.35 -17.68
CA ASP A 54 -10.69 13.66 -18.58
C ASP A 54 -10.25 13.89 -20.04
N LYS A 55 -8.98 13.63 -20.37
CA LYS A 55 -8.38 13.93 -21.69
C LYS A 55 -8.27 12.70 -22.59
N ASN A 56 -8.54 12.87 -23.89
CA ASN A 56 -8.32 11.82 -24.90
C ASN A 56 -6.81 11.60 -25.15
N GLU A 57 -6.42 10.48 -25.78
CA GLU A 57 -5.00 10.11 -25.96
C GLU A 57 -4.16 11.21 -26.65
N GLU A 58 -4.71 11.87 -27.67
CA GLU A 58 -4.06 13.00 -28.36
C GLU A 58 -3.86 14.23 -27.45
N GLN A 59 -4.86 14.53 -26.61
CA GLN A 59 -4.81 15.64 -25.66
C GLN A 59 -3.85 15.36 -24.51
N ARG A 60 -3.78 14.11 -24.05
CA ARG A 60 -2.80 13.65 -23.05
C ARG A 60 -1.38 13.79 -23.61
N MET A 61 -1.16 13.38 -24.86
CA MET A 61 0.13 13.51 -25.53
C MET A 61 0.53 14.98 -25.66
N LEU A 62 -0.36 15.85 -26.14
CA LEU A 62 -0.10 17.28 -26.28
C LEU A 62 0.26 17.93 -24.94
N PHE A 63 -0.50 17.66 -23.89
CA PHE A 63 -0.24 18.17 -22.55
C PHE A 63 1.13 17.71 -22.02
N LEU A 64 1.46 16.42 -22.16
CA LEU A 64 2.73 15.86 -21.70
C LEU A 64 3.92 16.42 -22.50
N THR A 65 3.77 16.62 -23.80
CA THR A 65 4.81 17.23 -24.66
C THR A 65 5.02 18.70 -24.31
N GLU A 66 3.95 19.48 -24.11
CA GLU A 66 4.05 20.87 -23.68
C GLU A 66 4.66 20.99 -22.28
N PHE A 67 4.22 20.15 -21.34
CA PHE A 67 4.76 20.10 -19.99
C PHE A 67 6.26 19.76 -19.99
N ARG A 68 6.66 18.75 -20.76
CA ARG A 68 8.08 18.40 -20.97
C ARG A 68 8.84 19.59 -21.53
N SER A 69 8.33 20.25 -22.57
CA SER A 69 9.00 21.40 -23.17
C SER A 69 9.12 22.61 -22.23
N ARG A 70 8.17 22.80 -21.31
CA ARG A 70 8.19 23.92 -20.35
C ARG A 70 9.25 23.75 -19.27
N TYR A 71 9.35 22.57 -18.68
CA TYR A 71 10.20 22.35 -17.50
C TYR A 71 11.50 21.58 -17.80
N PHE A 72 11.52 20.80 -18.87
CA PHE A 72 12.61 19.91 -19.24
C PHE A 72 13.01 20.17 -20.69
N LYS A 73 13.60 21.34 -20.94
CA LYS A 73 14.18 21.67 -22.26
C LYS A 73 15.15 20.56 -22.69
N SER A 74 14.92 20.03 -23.89
CA SER A 74 15.51 18.82 -24.47
C SER A 74 16.97 18.54 -24.14
N THR A 75 17.26 17.34 -23.66
CA THR A 75 18.37 16.56 -24.22
C THR A 75 17.88 15.88 -25.48
N GLU A 76 18.30 16.38 -26.65
CA GLU A 76 18.16 15.62 -27.90
C GLU A 76 19.01 14.34 -27.85
N PRO A 77 18.59 13.26 -28.52
CA PRO A 77 19.30 12.00 -28.55
C PRO A 77 20.52 12.11 -29.48
N LYS A 78 21.72 11.83 -28.96
CA LYS A 78 22.91 11.59 -29.79
C LYS A 78 23.17 10.09 -29.91
N GLU A 79 22.91 9.57 -31.11
CA GLU A 79 23.46 8.30 -31.61
C GLU A 79 24.93 8.45 -32.06
N LYS A 80 25.64 7.29 -32.07
CA LYS A 80 26.99 6.97 -32.61
C LYS A 80 28.16 7.19 -31.63
N ASP A 81 29.12 6.28 -31.41
CA ASP A 81 29.51 5.00 -32.03
C ASP A 81 30.49 4.24 -31.08
N VAL A 82 30.40 2.90 -31.08
CA VAL A 82 31.49 1.89 -31.13
C VAL A 82 32.55 1.75 -29.99
N LEU A 83 32.37 0.65 -29.23
CA LEU A 83 33.28 -0.52 -29.04
C LEU A 83 34.44 -0.53 -27.99
N GLU A 84 34.39 -1.63 -27.22
CA GLU A 84 35.45 -2.43 -26.59
C GLU A 84 36.25 -1.95 -25.36
N SER A 85 35.99 -2.59 -24.21
CA SER A 85 36.94 -3.51 -23.53
C SER A 85 36.40 -4.08 -22.18
N VAL A 86 35.82 -5.30 -22.22
CA VAL A 86 36.18 -6.57 -21.51
C VAL A 86 37.02 -6.45 -20.19
N PRO A 87 36.90 -7.27 -19.09
CA PRO A 87 35.96 -8.37 -18.69
C PRO A 87 35.61 -8.41 -17.14
N PRO A 88 35.42 -9.55 -16.41
CA PRO A 88 34.19 -9.82 -15.65
C PRO A 88 34.41 -10.10 -14.14
N VAL A 89 33.89 -9.32 -13.19
CA VAL A 89 34.14 -9.63 -11.77
C VAL A 89 32.92 -9.40 -10.86
N LYS A 90 32.35 -10.54 -10.47
CA LYS A 90 31.85 -10.96 -9.14
C LYS A 90 30.75 -10.12 -8.48
N GLN A 91 29.60 -10.79 -8.39
CA GLN A 91 28.58 -10.63 -7.38
C GLN A 91 29.19 -10.62 -5.96
N ASN A 92 29.05 -9.51 -5.23
CA ASN A 92 28.59 -9.51 -3.84
C ASN A 92 28.43 -8.10 -3.27
N ALA A 93 27.57 -8.01 -2.25
CA ALA A 93 27.12 -6.86 -1.47
C ALA A 93 26.08 -5.99 -2.21
N GLY A 94 24.85 -5.81 -1.73
CA GLY A 94 24.43 -5.72 -0.34
C GLY A 94 24.13 -4.26 -0.03
N GLN A 95 22.84 -3.97 0.20
CA GLN A 95 22.30 -2.76 0.83
C GLN A 95 22.41 -1.44 0.04
N SER A 96 21.29 -1.03 -0.58
CA SER A 96 20.67 0.31 -0.45
C SER A 96 19.59 0.50 -1.53
N GLN A 97 18.47 -0.22 -1.44
CA GLN A 97 17.33 -0.03 -2.36
C GLN A 97 15.99 0.23 -1.64
N SER A 98 15.99 0.45 -0.32
CA SER A 98 14.73 0.52 0.44
C SER A 98 14.13 1.91 0.61
N THR A 99 14.73 2.99 0.09
CA THR A 99 14.22 4.37 0.37
C THR A 99 13.50 5.01 -0.81
N LEU A 100 13.76 4.57 -2.05
CA LEU A 100 13.15 5.18 -3.25
C LEU A 100 11.85 4.49 -3.69
N GLN A 101 11.59 3.26 -3.24
CA GLN A 101 10.39 2.50 -3.67
C GLN A 101 9.09 2.99 -3.05
N GLY A 102 9.12 3.66 -1.88
CA GLY A 102 7.92 4.23 -1.27
C GLY A 102 7.47 5.57 -1.88
N MET A 103 8.27 6.17 -2.77
CA MET A 103 8.03 7.52 -3.32
C MET A 103 7.24 7.51 -4.64
N LEU A 104 7.19 6.37 -5.34
CA LEU A 104 6.47 6.22 -6.62
C LEU A 104 5.03 5.69 -6.43
N GLU A 105 4.68 5.22 -5.22
CA GLU A 105 3.45 4.47 -4.97
C GLU A 105 2.21 5.35 -4.66
N SER A 106 2.36 6.67 -4.71
CA SER A 106 1.31 7.59 -4.26
C SER A 106 0.62 8.36 -5.37
N THR A 107 1.12 8.32 -6.61
CA THR A 107 0.60 9.16 -7.69
C THR A 107 0.52 8.38 -9.00
N SER A 108 -0.73 8.11 -9.38
CA SER A 108 -1.26 7.55 -10.63
C SER A 108 -0.66 6.31 -11.30
N VAL A 109 -1.60 5.46 -11.73
CA VAL A 109 -1.49 4.33 -12.69
C VAL A 109 -0.49 3.21 -12.39
N PHE A 110 0.60 3.50 -11.67
CA PHE A 110 1.62 2.57 -11.18
C PHE A 110 1.49 2.27 -9.69
N ARG A 111 0.35 2.65 -9.10
CA ARG A 111 0.06 2.30 -7.72
C ARG A 111 0.15 0.78 -7.58
N ARG A 112 1.05 0.29 -6.74
CA ARG A 112 1.09 -1.16 -6.45
C ARG A 112 -0.29 -1.55 -5.95
N GLN A 113 -0.92 -2.51 -6.62
CA GLN A 113 -2.22 -3.01 -6.19
C GLN A 113 -2.16 -3.38 -4.71
N PHE A 114 -3.19 -3.00 -3.94
CA PHE A 114 -3.26 -3.39 -2.55
C PHE A 114 -3.13 -4.91 -2.44
N LYS A 115 -2.12 -5.35 -1.69
CA LYS A 115 -1.78 -6.75 -1.52
C LYS A 115 -1.66 -7.04 -0.04
N ILE A 116 -2.42 -8.03 0.42
CA ILE A 116 -2.23 -8.61 1.73
C ILE A 116 -1.00 -9.52 1.71
N VAL A 117 -0.12 -9.33 2.67
CA VAL A 117 1.04 -10.18 2.91
C VAL A 117 0.59 -11.34 3.80
N GLY A 118 0.70 -12.55 3.27
CA GLY A 118 0.23 -13.79 3.90
C GLY A 118 -1.02 -14.35 3.23
N GLN A 119 -1.45 -15.53 3.67
CA GLN A 119 -2.65 -16.20 3.18
C GLN A 119 -3.70 -16.30 4.30
N ILE A 120 -4.95 -15.99 3.96
CA ILE A 120 -6.11 -16.19 4.82
C ILE A 120 -6.52 -17.66 4.68
N GLY A 121 -6.39 -18.41 5.76
CA GLY A 121 -6.70 -19.85 5.84
C GLY A 121 -7.72 -20.16 6.92
N GLN A 122 -7.68 -21.39 7.44
CA GLN A 122 -8.58 -21.79 8.51
C GLN A 122 -8.19 -21.13 9.84
N PRO A 123 -9.15 -20.89 10.74
CA PRO A 123 -8.86 -20.40 12.09
C PRO A 123 -7.94 -21.39 12.81
N ASN A 124 -6.87 -20.90 13.44
CA ASN A 124 -5.87 -21.65 14.22
C ASN A 124 -4.78 -22.41 13.44
N GLU A 125 -4.66 -22.21 12.12
CA GLU A 125 -3.54 -22.74 11.35
C GLU A 125 -2.28 -21.86 11.54
N LYS A 126 -1.19 -22.43 12.06
CA LYS A 126 0.01 -21.68 12.50
C LYS A 126 0.74 -20.92 11.39
N ASP A 127 0.60 -21.35 10.14
CA ASP A 127 1.26 -20.75 8.97
C ASP A 127 0.37 -19.76 8.21
N LYS A 128 -0.84 -19.47 8.73
CA LYS A 128 -1.81 -18.58 8.07
C LYS A 128 -1.95 -17.24 8.79
N LEU A 129 -2.40 -16.24 8.04
CA LEU A 129 -2.54 -14.87 8.52
C LEU A 129 -3.56 -14.78 9.65
N SER A 130 -3.17 -14.17 10.78
CA SER A 130 -4.07 -13.94 11.91
C SER A 130 -5.04 -12.78 11.65
N PHE A 131 -6.21 -12.80 12.30
CA PHE A 131 -7.21 -11.73 12.20
C PHE A 131 -6.65 -10.34 12.56
N THR A 132 -5.81 -10.25 13.60
CA THR A 132 -5.19 -8.99 14.02
C THR A 132 -4.24 -8.45 12.96
N SER A 133 -3.46 -9.31 12.31
CA SER A 133 -2.55 -8.92 11.23
C SER A 133 -3.32 -8.48 9.99
N LEU A 134 -4.37 -9.22 9.60
CA LEU A 134 -5.25 -8.87 8.49
C LEU A 134 -5.91 -7.51 8.71
N THR A 135 -6.47 -7.28 9.90
CA THR A 135 -7.12 -6.02 10.24
C THR A 135 -6.15 -4.85 10.17
N ARG A 136 -4.94 -5.02 10.71
CA ARG A 136 -3.89 -4.00 10.63
C ARG A 136 -3.52 -3.67 9.18
N GLN A 137 -3.41 -4.67 8.32
CA GLN A 137 -3.10 -4.46 6.90
C GLN A 137 -4.24 -3.72 6.18
N ILE A 138 -5.50 -4.05 6.48
CA ILE A 138 -6.67 -3.33 5.99
C ILE A 138 -6.61 -1.85 6.44
N ASP A 139 -6.37 -1.60 7.73
CA ASP A 139 -6.30 -0.23 8.25
C ASP A 139 -5.12 0.56 7.65
N THR A 140 -3.99 -0.11 7.40
CA THR A 140 -2.86 0.48 6.67
C THR A 140 -3.25 0.82 5.24
N GLY A 141 -3.98 -0.05 4.54
CA GLY A 141 -4.51 0.23 3.20
C GLY A 141 -5.42 1.45 3.18
N VAL A 142 -6.34 1.55 4.14
CA VAL A 142 -7.21 2.73 4.28
C VAL A 142 -6.38 4.00 4.53
N LYS A 143 -5.40 3.96 5.44
CA LYS A 143 -4.52 5.10 5.74
C LYS A 143 -3.64 5.52 4.57
N GLN A 144 -3.26 4.57 3.72
CA GLN A 144 -2.52 4.84 2.49
C GLN A 144 -3.44 5.45 1.41
N GLY A 145 -4.76 5.43 1.58
CA GLY A 145 -5.73 5.98 0.63
C GLY A 145 -6.10 5.03 -0.50
N TYR A 146 -6.02 3.70 -0.30
CA TYR A 146 -6.64 2.74 -1.23
C TYR A 146 -8.15 2.83 -1.15
N THR A 147 -8.81 2.64 -2.29
CA THR A 147 -10.27 2.58 -2.36
C THR A 147 -10.78 1.32 -1.66
N GLU A 148 -12.01 1.35 -1.14
CA GLU A 148 -12.58 0.18 -0.46
C GLU A 148 -12.59 -1.07 -1.36
N GLN A 149 -12.91 -0.90 -2.64
CA GLN A 149 -12.92 -1.95 -3.66
C GLN A 149 -11.53 -2.59 -3.84
N GLU A 150 -10.48 -1.79 -3.95
CA GLU A 150 -9.10 -2.31 -4.07
C GLU A 150 -8.67 -3.11 -2.83
N ILE A 151 -9.10 -2.68 -1.64
CA ILE A 151 -8.81 -3.37 -0.39
C ILE A 151 -9.55 -4.71 -0.35
N VAL A 152 -10.85 -4.71 -0.69
CA VAL A 152 -11.68 -5.92 -0.76
C VAL A 152 -11.07 -6.93 -1.73
N ASP A 153 -10.68 -6.48 -2.92
CA ASP A 153 -10.04 -7.31 -3.93
C ASP A 153 -8.71 -7.90 -3.45
N GLY A 154 -7.89 -7.10 -2.76
CA GLY A 154 -6.64 -7.57 -2.17
C GLY A 154 -6.87 -8.61 -1.07
N VAL A 155 -7.96 -8.49 -0.31
CA VAL A 155 -8.38 -9.50 0.67
C VAL A 155 -8.84 -10.78 -0.04
N ILE A 156 -9.71 -10.70 -1.06
CA ILE A 156 -10.19 -11.86 -1.82
C ILE A 156 -9.01 -12.65 -2.41
N ARG A 157 -8.03 -11.94 -3.00
CA ARG A 157 -6.81 -12.56 -3.56
C ARG A 157 -5.97 -13.31 -2.51
N ALA A 158 -6.01 -12.87 -1.26
CA ALA A 158 -5.26 -13.48 -0.17
C ALA A 158 -5.97 -14.68 0.47
N ILE A 159 -7.27 -14.88 0.21
CA ILE A 159 -8.00 -16.07 0.65
C ILE A 159 -7.54 -17.28 -0.16
N ASN A 160 -7.19 -18.35 0.54
CA ASN A 160 -6.82 -19.62 -0.08
C ASN A 160 -7.91 -20.09 -1.04
N GLY A 161 -7.49 -20.44 -2.27
CA GLY A 161 -8.36 -21.07 -3.25
C GLY A 161 -8.90 -22.39 -2.69
N GLY A 162 -10.22 -22.56 -2.72
CA GLY A 162 -10.90 -23.73 -2.16
C GLY A 162 -11.64 -23.49 -0.84
N MET A 163 -11.56 -22.29 -0.25
CA MET A 163 -12.40 -21.93 0.89
C MET A 163 -13.77 -21.41 0.46
N VAL A 164 -14.82 -21.86 1.14
CA VAL A 164 -16.20 -21.34 0.96
C VAL A 164 -16.26 -19.83 1.22
N LEU A 165 -15.42 -19.33 2.15
CA LEU A 165 -15.27 -17.89 2.41
C LEU A 165 -14.99 -17.10 1.13
N ARG A 166 -14.10 -17.61 0.27
CA ARG A 166 -13.73 -16.91 -0.97
C ARG A 166 -14.93 -16.79 -1.90
N THR A 167 -15.59 -17.91 -2.18
CA THR A 167 -16.81 -17.95 -3.01
C THR A 167 -17.91 -17.06 -2.45
N TYR A 168 -18.08 -17.04 -1.12
CA TYR A 168 -19.08 -16.23 -0.45
C TYR A 168 -18.81 -14.72 -0.60
N VAL A 169 -17.56 -14.29 -0.44
CA VAL A 169 -17.16 -12.88 -0.59
C VAL A 169 -17.21 -12.46 -2.07
N GLU A 170 -16.80 -13.32 -3.01
CA GLU A 170 -16.85 -13.08 -4.46
C GLU A 170 -18.27 -12.95 -5.02
N THR A 171 -19.30 -13.41 -4.30
CA THR A 171 -20.70 -13.29 -4.74
C THR A 171 -21.23 -11.84 -4.64
N TYR A 172 -20.56 -10.98 -3.87
CA TYR A 172 -20.95 -9.58 -3.71
C TYR A 172 -20.30 -8.71 -4.78
N LYS A 173 -21.10 -7.96 -5.55
CA LYS A 173 -20.61 -6.99 -6.54
C LYS A 173 -20.07 -5.70 -5.91
N ASP A 174 -20.70 -5.26 -4.82
CA ASP A 174 -20.33 -4.06 -4.07
C ASP A 174 -20.30 -4.37 -2.57
N LEU A 175 -19.17 -4.91 -2.10
CA LEU A 175 -18.98 -5.22 -0.70
C LEU A 175 -18.34 -4.03 0.02
N SER A 176 -19.05 -3.45 0.98
CA SER A 176 -18.47 -2.40 1.83
C SER A 176 -17.40 -2.97 2.77
N LEU A 177 -16.42 -2.14 3.12
CA LEU A 177 -15.34 -2.55 4.00
C LEU A 177 -15.84 -2.99 5.40
N GLU A 178 -16.89 -2.35 5.91
CA GLU A 178 -17.51 -2.74 7.18
C GLU A 178 -18.12 -4.14 7.16
N ARG A 179 -18.81 -4.49 6.06
CA ARG A 179 -19.41 -5.81 5.91
C ARG A 179 -18.34 -6.87 5.74
N LEU A 180 -17.26 -6.58 5.00
CA LEU A 180 -16.10 -7.45 4.89
C LEU A 180 -15.48 -7.72 6.26
N ARG A 181 -15.27 -6.68 7.09
CA ARG A 181 -14.76 -6.83 8.47
C ARG A 181 -15.62 -7.77 9.31
N LYS A 182 -16.95 -7.64 9.25
CA LYS A 182 -17.90 -8.52 9.95
C LYS A 182 -17.79 -9.98 9.49
N ILE A 183 -17.75 -10.21 8.18
CA ILE A 183 -17.59 -11.57 7.60
C ILE A 183 -16.28 -12.20 8.06
N LEU A 184 -15.17 -11.45 7.99
CA LEU A 184 -13.86 -11.92 8.43
C LEU A 184 -13.85 -12.22 9.94
N ARG A 185 -14.46 -11.37 10.76
CA ARG A 185 -14.56 -11.61 12.21
C ARG A 185 -15.25 -12.93 12.53
N ASN A 186 -16.36 -13.22 11.86
CA ASN A 186 -17.07 -14.49 12.00
C ASN A 186 -16.26 -15.67 11.47
N HIS A 187 -15.53 -15.49 10.36
CA HIS A 187 -14.67 -16.54 9.82
C HIS A 187 -13.57 -16.95 10.79
N TYR A 188 -12.95 -16.00 11.47
CA TYR A 188 -11.86 -16.24 12.42
C TYR A 188 -12.32 -16.62 13.85
N ASP A 189 -13.63 -16.76 14.08
CA ASP A 189 -14.22 -17.04 15.40
C ASP A 189 -13.70 -16.08 16.49
N VAL A 190 -13.62 -14.79 16.14
CA VAL A 190 -13.06 -13.78 17.05
C VAL A 190 -14.06 -13.50 18.16
N LYS A 191 -13.71 -14.00 19.35
CA LYS A 191 -14.47 -13.81 20.60
C LYS A 191 -14.87 -12.35 20.82
N SER A 192 -16.09 -12.16 21.31
CA SER A 192 -16.59 -10.85 21.74
C SER A 192 -15.79 -10.29 22.92
N ALA A 193 -15.82 -8.98 23.13
CA ALA A 193 -15.18 -8.36 24.30
C ALA A 193 -15.64 -9.04 25.61
N THR A 194 -16.93 -9.35 25.72
CA THR A 194 -17.52 -10.05 26.88
C THR A 194 -16.93 -11.43 27.10
N GLU A 195 -16.79 -12.25 26.06
CA GLU A 195 -16.17 -13.58 26.15
C GLU A 195 -14.69 -13.51 26.53
N LEU A 196 -13.97 -12.49 26.04
CA LEU A 196 -12.58 -12.25 26.40
C LEU A 196 -12.46 -11.81 27.87
N TYR A 197 -13.36 -10.96 28.36
CA TYR A 197 -13.43 -10.60 29.79
C TYR A 197 -13.73 -11.80 30.68
N GLN A 198 -14.67 -12.67 30.28
CA GLN A 198 -14.94 -13.91 31.00
C GLN A 198 -13.72 -14.83 31.00
N SER A 199 -13.04 -14.96 29.86
CA SER A 199 -11.80 -15.74 29.73
C SER A 199 -10.68 -15.20 30.62
N LEU A 200 -10.61 -13.87 30.82
CA LEU A 200 -9.63 -13.23 31.70
C LEU A 200 -9.99 -13.48 33.17
N ALA A 201 -11.28 -13.36 33.52
CA ALA A 201 -11.76 -13.60 34.87
C ALA A 201 -11.55 -15.06 35.32
N SER A 202 -11.60 -16.01 34.38
CA SER A 202 -11.37 -17.43 34.64
C SER A 202 -9.93 -17.89 34.37
N ILE A 203 -9.01 -16.98 34.10
CA ILE A 203 -7.63 -17.37 33.74
C ILE A 203 -6.90 -17.88 34.99
N CYS A 204 -6.26 -19.04 34.88
CA CYS A 204 -5.41 -19.63 35.92
C CYS A 204 -4.15 -20.20 35.28
N GLN A 205 -3.05 -20.23 36.04
CA GLN A 205 -1.81 -20.85 35.59
C GLN A 205 -2.01 -22.37 35.46
N GLY A 206 -1.68 -22.91 34.29
CA GLY A 206 -1.75 -24.35 34.07
C GLY A 206 -0.64 -25.10 34.83
N SER A 207 -0.88 -26.36 35.20
CA SER A 207 0.09 -27.18 35.95
C SER A 207 1.39 -27.47 35.18
N LYS A 208 1.41 -27.26 33.86
CA LYS A 208 2.57 -27.43 32.97
C LYS A 208 3.10 -26.12 32.38
N GLU A 209 2.50 -24.99 32.75
CA GLU A 209 2.81 -23.66 32.20
C GLU A 209 3.79 -22.93 33.13
N THR A 210 4.84 -22.35 32.56
CA THR A 210 5.76 -21.52 33.34
C THR A 210 5.08 -20.20 33.77
N PRO A 211 5.49 -19.58 34.89
CA PRO A 211 4.95 -18.27 35.29
C PRO A 211 5.06 -17.21 34.19
N GLN A 212 6.13 -17.26 33.38
CA GLN A 212 6.38 -16.36 32.27
C GLN A 212 5.39 -16.58 31.12
N GLU A 213 5.14 -17.84 30.73
CA GLU A 213 4.14 -18.17 29.71
C GLU A 213 2.74 -17.75 30.17
N PHE A 214 2.40 -17.97 31.43
CA PHE A 214 1.14 -17.52 32.02
C PHE A 214 0.98 -16.00 31.93
N LEU A 215 2.02 -15.24 32.34
CA LEU A 215 2.01 -13.79 32.25
C LEU A 215 1.84 -13.32 30.80
N MET A 216 2.58 -13.90 29.86
CA MET A 216 2.47 -13.56 28.44
C MET A 216 1.06 -13.82 27.91
N ARG A 217 0.44 -14.94 28.29
CA ARG A 217 -0.94 -15.28 27.92
C ARG A 217 -1.95 -14.31 28.53
N ALA A 218 -1.79 -13.92 29.79
CA ALA A 218 -2.67 -12.97 30.46
C ALA A 218 -2.56 -11.56 29.83
N LEU A 219 -1.34 -11.12 29.50
CA LEU A 219 -1.08 -9.86 28.81
C LEU A 219 -1.66 -9.85 27.39
N ASP A 220 -1.48 -10.93 26.63
CA ASP A 220 -2.09 -11.08 25.30
C ASP A 220 -3.62 -11.01 25.38
N LEU A 221 -4.22 -11.68 26.37
CA LEU A 221 -5.67 -11.66 26.57
C LEU A 221 -6.17 -10.25 26.92
N ARG A 222 -5.47 -9.52 27.80
CA ARG A 222 -5.76 -8.11 28.09
C ARG A 222 -5.68 -7.25 26.83
N GLN A 223 -4.65 -7.45 26.00
CA GLN A 223 -4.48 -6.66 24.78
C GLN A 223 -5.59 -6.94 23.76
N LYS A 224 -6.02 -8.19 23.63
CA LYS A 224 -7.17 -8.57 22.79
C LYS A 224 -8.47 -7.93 23.25
N ILE A 225 -8.68 -7.81 24.57
CA ILE A 225 -9.83 -7.10 25.14
C ILE A 225 -9.82 -5.63 24.73
N LEU A 226 -8.69 -4.94 24.94
CA LEU A 226 -8.54 -3.53 24.58
C LEU A 226 -8.83 -3.31 23.08
N PHE A 227 -8.28 -4.17 22.23
CA PHE A 227 -8.51 -4.13 20.79
C PHE A 227 -9.99 -4.35 20.43
N SER A 228 -10.64 -5.35 21.00
CA SER A 228 -12.05 -5.66 20.71
C SER A 228 -12.98 -4.55 21.21
N SER A 229 -12.70 -3.99 22.39
CA SER A 229 -13.47 -2.88 22.96
C SER A 229 -13.40 -1.61 22.12
N THR A 230 -12.28 -1.35 21.44
CA THR A 230 -12.15 -0.20 20.52
C THR A 230 -12.81 -0.42 19.15
N GLN A 231 -13.13 -1.66 18.79
CA GLN A 231 -13.76 -2.01 17.51
C GLN A 231 -15.27 -2.21 17.61
N ASP A 232 -15.79 -2.50 18.80
CA ASP A 232 -17.22 -2.67 19.08
C ASP A 232 -17.94 -1.32 19.35
N GLN A 233 -17.26 -0.19 19.17
CA GLN A 233 -17.73 1.17 19.42
C GLN A 233 -17.81 1.99 18.13
#